data_AF-A0A8S9FUY4-F1
#
_entry.id   AF-A0A8S9FUY4-F1
#
_cell.length_a   1.000
_cell.length_b   1.000
_cell.length_c   1.000
_cell.angle_alpha   90.00
_cell.angle_beta   90.00
_cell.angle_gamma   90.00
#
_symmetry.space_group_name_H-M   'P 1'
#
loop_
_entity.id
_entity.type
_entity.pdbx_description
1 polymer ?
#
loop_
_entity_poly.entity_id
_entity_poly.type
_entity_poly.pdbx_seq_one_letter_code
_entity_poly.pdbx_strand_id
1 'polypeptide(L)'
;MQEEDIKEAIEDAGFEAEILADPVTAGTKTTLVGQFTVGGMTCAACVNSVEGILKDLPGVKRAVVALATSLGEVEYDPNIINKDDIITAIEDAGFEGSLVQSNQQDKLLLRVDGVLNELDAQVLEGILTRLNGVRQFRVDSLSGELDVVFDPEVVNSRTLVDDIEGEGYGKFKLRVMSPYERLTSKDTGEASKMFRRFICSLSLAIPLFCIQVICPYIAALNNVLVWRCGPFMMSDWFKWGLVSIIQFVIGKRFYVAAWRALRNGSTNMDVLVALGTSASYFYSVGALLYGAVTGFWSPTYFDASAMLITFVLLGKYLESLAKGKTSDAMKKLVQLTPATAVLLIEGKGEKFVGERELDALLIQPGDSLKVVPGGKIPADGVVVWGSSYVNESMVTGESVPVSKEVGSPVIGGTINTHGALHIKATKVGSDAVLSQIISLVETAQMSKAPIQQFADYVASIFVPVVVTLSLITLVGW
;
A
#
# COMPACT_ATOMS: atom_id res chain seq x y z
N MET A 1 -21.76 33.41 26.74
CA MET A 1 -21.57 34.44 25.70
C MET A 1 -22.11 33.84 24.44
N GLN A 2 -23.06 34.50 23.79
CA GLN A 2 -23.62 33.99 22.55
C GLN A 2 -22.54 34.19 21.47
N GLU A 3 -22.42 33.24 20.53
CA GLU A 3 -21.36 33.26 19.50
C GLU A 3 -21.39 34.55 18.65
N GLU A 4 -22.56 35.19 18.59
CA GLU A 4 -22.77 36.51 17.99
C GLU A 4 -22.00 37.62 18.71
N ASP A 5 -21.92 37.60 20.04
CA ASP A 5 -21.20 38.61 20.84
C ASP A 5 -19.68 38.57 20.53
N ILE A 6 -19.15 37.38 20.23
CA ILE A 6 -17.73 37.17 19.94
C ILE A 6 -17.42 37.63 18.51
N LYS A 7 -18.32 37.37 17.57
CA LYS A 7 -18.21 37.84 16.20
C LYS A 7 -18.20 39.38 16.15
N GLU A 8 -19.14 40.02 16.84
CA GLU A 8 -19.26 41.49 16.86
C GLU A 8 -18.00 42.16 17.43
N ALA A 9 -17.42 41.60 18.50
CA ALA A 9 -16.16 42.09 19.07
C ALA A 9 -14.95 41.96 18.12
N ILE A 10 -14.93 40.96 17.23
CA ILE A 10 -13.85 40.75 16.25
C ILE A 10 -14.02 41.69 15.05
N GLU A 11 -15.26 41.91 14.59
CA GLU A 11 -15.57 42.87 13.53
C GLU A 11 -15.28 44.32 13.97
N ASP A 12 -15.60 44.67 15.23
CA ASP A 12 -15.24 45.97 15.82
C ASP A 12 -13.72 46.18 15.94
N ALA A 13 -12.94 45.10 16.02
CA ALA A 13 -11.48 45.15 15.98
C ALA A 13 -10.90 45.28 14.56
N GLY A 14 -11.74 45.32 13.52
CA GLY A 14 -11.35 45.57 12.14
C GLY A 14 -11.00 44.32 11.33
N PHE A 15 -11.42 43.13 11.78
CA PHE A 15 -11.21 41.86 11.07
C PHE A 15 -12.56 41.26 10.63
N GLU A 16 -12.65 40.79 9.38
CA GLU A 16 -13.84 40.06 8.91
C GLU A 16 -13.94 38.71 9.65
N ALA A 17 -15.07 38.46 10.30
CA ALA A 17 -15.34 37.22 11.02
C ALA A 17 -16.62 36.55 10.50
N GLU A 18 -16.57 35.26 10.22
CA GLU A 18 -17.74 34.48 9.83
C GLU A 18 -17.90 33.32 10.81
N ILE A 19 -19.10 33.17 11.38
CA ILE A 19 -19.41 32.04 12.27
C ILE A 19 -19.57 30.82 11.36
N LEU A 20 -18.54 29.97 11.35
CA LEU A 20 -18.63 28.65 10.73
C LEU A 20 -19.55 27.79 11.61
N ALA A 21 -20.68 27.35 11.07
CA ALA A 21 -21.55 26.43 11.76
C ALA A 21 -20.78 25.16 12.13
N ASP A 22 -20.84 24.74 13.40
CA ASP A 22 -20.39 23.41 13.79
C ASP A 22 -21.10 22.38 12.89
N PRO A 23 -20.38 21.38 12.34
CA PRO A 23 -20.94 20.41 11.40
C PRO A 23 -22.00 19.47 12.03
N VAL A 24 -22.40 19.73 13.27
CA VAL A 24 -23.29 18.88 14.07
C VAL A 24 -24.77 19.22 13.86
N THR A 25 -25.12 20.33 13.19
CA THR A 25 -26.52 20.72 13.01
C THR A 25 -26.93 20.90 11.54
N ALA A 26 -26.62 19.90 10.72
CA ALA A 26 -27.30 19.66 9.45
C ALA A 26 -27.73 18.20 9.41
N GLY A 27 -29.02 17.94 9.18
CA GLY A 27 -29.65 16.63 9.28
C GLY A 27 -28.83 15.50 8.65
N THR A 28 -28.66 14.44 9.44
CA THR A 28 -28.21 13.07 9.13
C THR A 28 -27.97 12.78 7.64
N LYS A 29 -26.84 13.24 7.10
CA LYS A 29 -26.17 12.61 5.96
C LYS A 29 -24.97 11.88 6.52
N THR A 30 -25.19 10.67 7.01
CA THR A 30 -24.13 9.76 7.47
C THR A 30 -23.24 9.39 6.29
N THR A 31 -22.30 10.26 5.91
CA THR A 31 -21.22 9.83 5.03
C THR A 31 -20.27 8.96 5.81
N LEU A 32 -19.98 7.78 5.23
CA LEU A 32 -19.00 6.86 5.75
C LEU A 32 -17.72 7.02 4.94
N VAL A 33 -16.59 6.95 5.63
CA VAL A 33 -15.28 6.85 5.01
C VAL A 33 -14.89 5.37 4.98
N GLY A 34 -14.62 4.86 3.78
CA GLY A 34 -14.09 3.53 3.54
C GLY A 34 -12.73 3.59 2.86
N GLN A 35 -11.78 2.82 3.35
CA GLN A 35 -10.50 2.55 2.72
C GLN A 35 -10.55 1.22 1.97
N PHE A 36 -10.10 1.26 0.72
CA PHE A 36 -10.07 0.16 -0.22
C PHE A 36 -8.63 -0.04 -0.69
N THR A 37 -8.09 -1.26 -0.61
CA THR A 37 -6.89 -1.60 -1.40
C THR A 37 -7.26 -1.62 -2.86
N VAL A 38 -6.40 -1.02 -3.67
CA VAL A 38 -6.48 -1.04 -5.13
C VAL A 38 -5.21 -1.67 -5.68
N GLY A 39 -5.27 -2.97 -5.95
CA GLY A 39 -4.20 -3.75 -6.55
C GLY A 39 -4.06 -3.50 -8.05
N GLY A 40 -2.83 -3.65 -8.54
CA GLY A 40 -2.52 -3.51 -9.97
C GLY A 40 -2.26 -2.08 -10.44
N MET A 41 -2.30 -1.08 -9.55
CA MET A 41 -1.85 0.28 -9.86
C MET A 41 -0.33 0.32 -10.03
N THR A 42 0.15 0.88 -11.14
CA THR A 42 1.60 0.95 -11.46
C THR A 42 2.09 2.36 -11.79
N CYS A 43 1.17 3.30 -11.97
CA CYS A 43 1.45 4.70 -12.33
C CYS A 43 0.36 5.63 -11.79
N ALA A 44 0.59 6.95 -11.84
CA ALA A 44 -0.38 7.91 -11.35
C ALA A 44 -1.55 8.11 -12.34
N ALA A 45 -1.38 7.78 -13.62
CA ALA A 45 -2.50 7.65 -14.54
C ALA A 45 -3.51 6.56 -14.12
N CYS A 46 -3.04 5.40 -13.62
CA CYS A 46 -3.92 4.39 -13.03
C CYS A 46 -4.68 4.96 -11.81
N VAL A 47 -3.98 5.70 -10.95
CA VAL A 47 -4.58 6.35 -9.77
C VAL A 47 -5.66 7.34 -10.21
N ASN A 48 -5.37 8.23 -11.17
CA ASN A 48 -6.32 9.21 -11.67
C ASN A 48 -7.53 8.55 -12.34
N SER A 49 -7.31 7.44 -13.05
CA SER A 49 -8.40 6.66 -13.65
C SER A 49 -9.32 6.09 -12.57
N VAL A 50 -8.76 5.45 -11.54
CA VAL A 50 -9.56 4.89 -10.44
C VAL A 50 -10.25 6.01 -9.65
N GLU A 51 -9.54 7.08 -9.31
CA GLU A 51 -10.09 8.22 -8.57
C GLU A 51 -11.21 8.93 -9.34
N GLY A 52 -11.06 9.07 -10.67
CA GLY A 52 -12.10 9.63 -11.54
C GLY A 52 -13.35 8.75 -11.54
N ILE A 53 -13.18 7.45 -11.79
CA ILE A 53 -14.29 6.48 -11.77
C ILE A 53 -15.00 6.49 -10.42
N LEU A 54 -14.26 6.50 -9.31
CA LEU A 54 -14.83 6.55 -7.97
C LEU A 54 -15.59 7.85 -7.70
N LYS A 55 -15.10 9.00 -8.19
CA LYS A 55 -15.82 10.29 -8.07
C LYS A 55 -17.08 10.36 -8.92
N ASP A 56 -17.10 9.65 -10.04
CA ASP A 56 -18.26 9.59 -10.94
C ASP A 56 -19.37 8.68 -10.43
N LEU A 57 -19.10 7.85 -9.41
CA LEU A 57 -20.12 6.97 -8.81
C LEU A 57 -21.18 7.77 -8.03
N PRO A 58 -22.47 7.43 -8.20
CA PRO A 58 -23.55 8.07 -7.45
C PRO A 58 -23.40 7.79 -5.95
N GLY A 59 -23.42 8.84 -5.13
CA GLY A 59 -23.30 8.71 -3.67
C GLY A 59 -21.88 8.88 -3.12
N VAL A 60 -20.85 8.99 -3.97
CA VAL A 60 -19.48 9.31 -3.55
C VAL A 60 -19.31 10.84 -3.47
N LYS A 61 -18.89 11.36 -2.31
CA LYS A 61 -18.58 12.79 -2.13
C LYS A 61 -17.11 13.10 -2.39
N ARG A 62 -16.22 12.20 -1.97
CA ARG A 62 -14.77 12.37 -2.09
C ARG A 62 -14.14 11.01 -2.34
N ALA A 63 -13.22 10.93 -3.29
CA ALA A 63 -12.35 9.77 -3.44
C ALA A 63 -10.92 10.26 -3.62
N VAL A 64 -9.99 9.66 -2.88
CA VAL A 64 -8.55 9.93 -2.94
C VAL A 64 -7.84 8.60 -3.00
N VAL A 65 -7.04 8.38 -4.03
CA VAL A 65 -6.29 7.14 -4.22
C VAL A 65 -4.80 7.45 -4.19
N ALA A 66 -4.02 6.63 -3.48
CA ALA A 66 -2.57 6.77 -3.41
C ALA A 66 -1.86 5.51 -3.93
N LEU A 67 -0.94 5.76 -4.86
CA LEU A 67 -0.08 4.71 -5.41
C LEU A 67 0.90 4.16 -4.37
N ALA A 68 1.35 4.99 -3.43
CA ALA A 68 2.40 4.64 -2.47
C ALA A 68 1.94 3.56 -1.49
N THR A 69 0.70 3.68 -1.00
CA THR A 69 0.11 2.73 -0.05
C THR A 69 -0.75 1.67 -0.75
N SER A 70 -1.00 1.81 -2.06
CA SER A 70 -2.00 1.03 -2.79
C SER A 70 -3.40 1.10 -2.14
N LEU A 71 -3.71 2.20 -1.46
CA LEU A 71 -4.99 2.44 -0.79
C LEU A 71 -5.77 3.56 -1.50
N GLY A 72 -7.09 3.44 -1.46
CA GLY A 72 -8.05 4.46 -1.86
C GLY A 72 -9.02 4.74 -0.73
N GLU A 73 -9.10 5.98 -0.30
CA GLU A 73 -10.09 6.46 0.65
C GLU A 73 -11.28 7.04 -0.11
N VAL A 74 -12.47 6.53 0.17
CA VAL A 74 -13.73 6.95 -0.43
C VAL A 74 -14.70 7.35 0.66
N GLU A 75 -15.16 8.59 0.60
CA GLU A 75 -16.26 9.11 1.40
C GLU A 75 -17.56 8.95 0.59
N TYR A 76 -18.46 8.09 1.05
CA TYR A 76 -19.70 7.73 0.35
C TYR A 76 -20.91 7.68 1.27
N ASP A 77 -22.11 7.85 0.70
CA ASP A 77 -23.37 7.70 1.40
C ASP A 77 -23.86 6.24 1.32
N PRO A 78 -23.92 5.50 2.44
CA PRO A 78 -24.30 4.08 2.46
C PRO A 78 -25.74 3.84 2.04
N ASN A 79 -26.59 4.87 1.99
CA ASN A 79 -27.98 4.73 1.53
C ASN A 79 -28.09 4.73 0.00
N ILE A 80 -27.05 5.18 -0.71
CA ILE A 80 -27.04 5.34 -2.17
C ILE A 80 -26.15 4.30 -2.84
N ILE A 81 -25.01 3.98 -2.24
CA ILE A 81 -24.03 3.04 -2.79
C ILE A 81 -23.45 2.15 -1.70
N ASN A 82 -23.29 0.86 -1.98
CA ASN A 82 -22.73 -0.09 -1.05
C ASN A 82 -21.21 -0.29 -1.29
N LYS A 83 -20.50 -0.81 -0.29
CA LYS A 83 -19.07 -1.14 -0.35
C LYS A 83 -18.74 -2.09 -1.51
N ASP A 84 -19.62 -3.06 -1.78
CA ASP A 84 -19.44 -4.05 -2.85
C ASP A 84 -19.57 -3.41 -4.25
N ASP A 85 -20.43 -2.39 -4.40
CA ASP A 85 -20.57 -1.65 -5.66
C ASP A 85 -19.29 -0.85 -5.96
N ILE A 86 -18.67 -0.29 -4.92
CA ILE A 86 -17.39 0.42 -5.03
C ILE A 86 -16.27 -0.56 -5.43
N ILE A 87 -16.23 -1.76 -4.85
CA ILE A 87 -15.27 -2.80 -5.24
C ILE A 87 -15.50 -3.22 -6.70
N THR A 88 -16.76 -3.45 -7.08
CA THR A 88 -17.13 -3.84 -8.45
C THR A 88 -16.70 -2.77 -9.45
N ALA A 89 -16.88 -1.49 -9.14
CA ALA A 89 -16.42 -0.39 -9.99
C ALA A 89 -14.89 -0.37 -10.16
N ILE A 90 -14.13 -0.70 -9.11
CA ILE A 90 -12.67 -0.83 -9.17
C ILE A 90 -12.27 -2.03 -10.06
N GLU A 91 -13.00 -3.15 -9.96
CA GLU A 91 -12.78 -4.35 -10.76
C GLU A 91 -13.14 -4.16 -12.24
N ASP A 92 -14.24 -3.46 -12.51
CA ASP A 92 -14.66 -3.08 -13.86
C ASP A 92 -13.65 -2.16 -14.54
N ALA A 93 -12.96 -1.32 -13.75
CA ALA A 93 -11.84 -0.51 -14.18
C ALA A 93 -10.55 -1.33 -14.46
N GLY A 94 -10.57 -2.63 -14.19
CA GLY A 94 -9.46 -3.56 -14.42
C GLY A 94 -8.41 -3.61 -13.31
N PHE A 95 -8.78 -3.17 -12.11
CA PHE A 95 -7.94 -3.19 -10.91
C PHE A 95 -8.48 -4.16 -9.87
N GLU A 96 -7.62 -4.65 -8.97
CA GLU A 96 -8.07 -5.56 -7.90
C GLU A 96 -8.58 -4.71 -6.72
N GLY A 97 -9.87 -4.74 -6.41
CA GLY A 97 -10.45 -4.02 -5.29
C GLY A 97 -10.61 -4.92 -4.06
N SER A 98 -10.20 -4.46 -2.88
CA SER A 98 -10.65 -5.11 -1.64
C SER A 98 -10.79 -4.09 -0.51
N LEU A 99 -11.79 -4.27 0.36
CA LEU A 99 -12.00 -3.37 1.49
C LEU A 99 -10.94 -3.62 2.58
N VAL A 100 -10.27 -2.55 2.98
CA VAL A 100 -9.24 -2.58 4.04
C VAL A 100 -9.85 -2.19 5.36
N GLN A 101 -10.58 -1.08 5.40
CA GLN A 101 -11.25 -0.57 6.59
C GLN A 101 -12.49 0.21 6.17
N SER A 102 -13.68 -0.13 6.68
CA SER A 102 -14.56 0.96 7.13
C SER A 102 -14.15 1.27 8.56
N ASN A 103 -14.46 2.45 9.06
CA ASN A 103 -14.08 2.98 10.37
C ASN A 103 -14.65 2.18 11.58
N GLN A 104 -14.65 0.84 11.52
CA GLN A 104 -15.22 -0.10 12.46
C GLN A 104 -14.18 -1.17 12.77
N GLN A 105 -14.06 -1.52 14.05
CA GLN A 105 -13.09 -2.43 14.68
C GLN A 105 -13.28 -3.91 14.24
N ASP A 106 -13.89 -4.13 13.08
CA ASP A 106 -14.48 -5.41 12.67
C ASP A 106 -13.47 -6.34 12.02
N LYS A 107 -12.23 -5.90 11.76
CA LYS A 107 -11.20 -6.70 11.07
C LYS A 107 -9.94 -6.86 11.91
N LEU A 108 -9.60 -8.10 12.24
CA LEU A 108 -8.37 -8.49 12.92
C LEU A 108 -7.42 -9.18 11.94
N LEU A 109 -6.16 -8.74 11.90
CA LEU A 109 -5.08 -9.41 11.19
C LEU A 109 -4.23 -10.17 12.20
N LEU A 110 -4.18 -11.48 12.04
CA LEU A 110 -3.48 -12.39 12.95
C LEU A 110 -2.39 -13.13 12.18
N ARG A 111 -1.23 -13.31 12.81
CA ARG A 111 -0.26 -14.32 12.40
C ARG A 111 -0.43 -15.53 13.30
N VAL A 112 -0.62 -16.69 12.67
CA VAL A 112 -0.84 -17.97 13.36
C VAL A 112 0.44 -18.78 13.36
N ASP A 113 1.13 -18.82 14.49
CA ASP A 113 2.25 -19.74 14.68
C ASP A 113 1.67 -21.14 14.97
N GLY A 114 1.99 -22.12 14.11
CA GLY A 114 1.55 -23.52 14.27
C GLY A 114 0.81 -24.13 13.08
N VAL A 115 0.55 -23.35 12.02
CA VAL A 115 0.02 -23.86 10.74
C VAL A 115 1.19 -24.30 9.86
N LEU A 116 1.46 -25.60 9.78
CA LEU A 116 2.54 -26.16 8.96
C LEU A 116 2.01 -26.86 7.71
N ASN A 117 0.77 -27.37 7.76
CA ASN A 117 0.13 -28.11 6.68
C ASN A 117 -1.29 -27.59 6.39
N GLU A 118 -1.83 -27.89 5.20
CA GLU A 118 -3.23 -27.59 4.85
C GLU A 118 -4.24 -28.22 5.82
N LEU A 119 -3.91 -29.36 6.43
CA LEU A 119 -4.75 -29.99 7.47
C LEU A 119 -4.88 -29.11 8.72
N ASP A 120 -3.81 -28.40 9.09
CA ASP A 120 -3.83 -27.48 10.23
C ASP A 120 -4.68 -26.24 9.90
N ALA A 121 -4.62 -25.78 8.65
CA ALA A 121 -5.48 -24.71 8.17
C ALA A 121 -6.96 -25.12 8.22
N GLN A 122 -7.32 -26.33 7.76
CA GLN A 122 -8.70 -26.83 7.83
C GLN A 122 -9.22 -26.95 9.27
N VAL A 123 -8.37 -27.35 10.22
CA VAL A 123 -8.74 -27.37 11.65
C VAL A 123 -9.00 -25.96 12.16
N LEU A 124 -8.15 -25.01 11.81
CA LEU A 124 -8.31 -23.60 12.18
C LEU A 124 -9.59 -23.00 11.58
N GLU A 125 -9.89 -23.28 10.31
CA GLU A 125 -11.15 -22.88 9.67
C GLU A 125 -12.37 -23.51 10.36
N GLY A 126 -12.26 -24.78 10.78
CA GLY A 126 -13.30 -25.46 11.54
C GLY A 126 -13.58 -24.83 12.90
N ILE A 127 -12.55 -24.32 13.59
CA ILE A 127 -12.68 -23.55 14.84
C ILE A 127 -13.35 -22.21 14.55
N LEU A 128 -12.85 -21.45 13.56
CA LEU A 128 -13.37 -20.12 13.22
C LEU A 128 -14.84 -20.14 12.79
N THR A 129 -15.30 -21.22 12.16
CA THR A 129 -16.71 -21.38 11.75
C THR A 129 -17.65 -21.60 12.95
N ARG A 130 -17.13 -22.10 14.08
CA ARG A 130 -17.92 -22.35 15.30
C ARG A 130 -17.98 -21.14 16.23
N LEU A 131 -17.05 -20.20 16.10
CA LEU A 131 -17.02 -19.00 16.91
C LEU A 131 -18.18 -18.08 16.53
N ASN A 132 -19.00 -17.75 17.54
CA ASN A 132 -20.08 -16.78 17.36
C ASN A 132 -19.49 -15.40 17.04
N GLY A 133 -20.11 -14.65 16.13
CA GLY A 133 -19.69 -13.29 15.79
C GLY A 133 -18.64 -13.20 14.67
N VAL A 134 -18.05 -14.29 14.19
CA VAL A 134 -17.18 -14.28 12.99
C VAL A 134 -18.06 -14.26 11.73
N ARG A 135 -17.90 -13.24 10.88
CA ARG A 135 -18.64 -13.09 9.61
C ARG A 135 -17.89 -13.71 8.44
N GLN A 136 -16.59 -13.43 8.36
CA GLN A 136 -15.73 -13.89 7.26
C GLN A 136 -14.32 -14.13 7.79
N PHE A 137 -13.65 -15.16 7.29
CA PHE A 137 -12.24 -15.38 7.57
C PHE A 137 -11.50 -15.82 6.31
N ARG A 138 -10.22 -15.50 6.22
CA ARG A 138 -9.32 -15.97 5.16
C ARG A 138 -8.01 -16.41 5.79
N VAL A 139 -7.66 -17.69 5.59
CA VAL A 139 -6.39 -18.27 6.01
C VAL A 139 -5.48 -18.36 4.81
N ASP A 140 -4.26 -17.84 4.93
CA ASP A 140 -3.18 -18.08 3.98
C ASP A 140 -2.15 -19.02 4.62
N SER A 141 -2.17 -20.29 4.21
CA SER A 141 -1.28 -21.33 4.73
C SER A 141 0.19 -21.13 4.34
N LEU A 142 0.49 -20.33 3.30
CA LEU A 142 1.86 -20.06 2.86
C LEU A 142 2.53 -18.97 3.71
N SER A 143 1.76 -17.97 4.12
CA SER A 143 2.25 -16.85 4.92
C SER A 143 1.98 -17.01 6.42
N GLY A 144 1.08 -17.93 6.81
CA GLY A 144 0.58 -18.05 8.17
C GLY A 144 -0.28 -16.87 8.60
N GLU A 145 -0.80 -16.09 7.64
CA GLU A 145 -1.69 -14.95 7.88
C GLU A 145 -3.15 -15.40 7.96
N LEU A 146 -3.87 -14.87 8.95
CA LEU A 146 -5.29 -15.06 9.17
C LEU A 146 -5.97 -13.70 9.23
N ASP A 147 -6.83 -13.43 8.26
CA ASP A 147 -7.67 -12.23 8.23
C ASP A 147 -9.06 -12.64 8.77
N VAL A 148 -9.50 -12.05 9.89
CA VAL A 148 -10.82 -12.33 10.48
C VAL A 148 -11.66 -11.07 10.48
N VAL A 149 -12.87 -11.16 9.93
CA VAL A 149 -13.92 -10.13 10.04
C VAL A 149 -14.95 -10.61 11.05
N PHE A 150 -15.13 -9.86 12.13
CA PHE A 150 -16.01 -10.19 13.25
C PHE A 150 -16.90 -9.00 13.63
N ASP A 151 -17.97 -9.29 14.35
CA ASP A 151 -18.90 -8.30 14.86
C ASP A 151 -18.48 -7.83 16.26
N PRO A 152 -18.06 -6.56 16.43
CA PRO A 152 -17.57 -6.05 17.71
C PRO A 152 -18.67 -5.96 18.77
N GLU A 153 -19.95 -6.01 18.41
CA GLU A 153 -21.05 -6.02 19.39
C GLU A 153 -21.21 -7.40 20.05
N VAL A 154 -20.77 -8.46 19.39
CA VAL A 154 -20.96 -9.85 19.83
C VAL A 154 -19.69 -10.41 20.46
N VAL A 155 -18.53 -10.14 19.87
CA VAL A 155 -17.23 -10.68 20.32
C VAL A 155 -16.16 -9.60 20.25
N ASN A 156 -15.39 -9.47 21.32
CA ASN A 156 -14.23 -8.57 21.35
C ASN A 156 -12.99 -9.24 20.75
N SER A 157 -12.05 -8.45 20.25
CA SER A 157 -10.77 -8.92 19.69
C SER A 157 -10.00 -9.86 20.63
N ARG A 158 -9.98 -9.54 21.93
CA ARG A 158 -9.33 -10.34 22.97
C ARG A 158 -10.01 -11.69 23.20
N THR A 159 -11.35 -11.70 23.30
CA THR A 159 -12.09 -12.95 23.51
C THR A 159 -11.93 -13.86 22.29
N LEU A 160 -11.91 -13.29 21.09
CA LEU A 160 -11.67 -14.04 19.86
C LEU A 160 -10.30 -14.72 19.85
N VAL A 161 -9.23 -14.02 20.26
CA VAL A 161 -7.88 -14.62 20.37
C VAL A 161 -7.85 -15.68 21.47
N ASP A 162 -8.42 -15.39 22.64
CA ASP A 162 -8.47 -16.33 23.78
C ASP A 162 -9.25 -17.61 23.41
N ASP A 163 -10.35 -17.49 22.65
CA ASP A 163 -11.16 -18.61 22.20
C ASP A 163 -10.43 -19.47 21.17
N ILE A 164 -9.71 -18.86 20.22
CA ILE A 164 -8.92 -19.61 19.22
C ILE A 164 -7.74 -20.33 19.88
N GLU A 165 -7.02 -19.68 20.81
CA GLU A 165 -5.93 -20.32 21.54
C GLU A 165 -6.43 -21.45 22.47
N GLY A 166 -7.61 -21.24 23.07
CA GLY A 166 -8.30 -22.21 23.93
C GLY A 166 -8.79 -23.45 23.17
N GLU A 167 -9.56 -23.26 22.09
CA GLU A 167 -10.03 -24.37 21.24
C GLU A 167 -8.89 -25.04 20.45
N GLY A 168 -7.83 -24.30 20.17
CA GLY A 168 -6.61 -24.80 19.55
C GLY A 168 -5.77 -25.70 20.45
N TYR A 169 -6.17 -25.96 21.71
CA TYR A 169 -5.42 -26.71 22.71
C TYR A 169 -3.95 -26.23 22.85
N GLY A 170 -3.70 -24.92 22.66
CA GLY A 170 -2.36 -24.33 22.68
C GLY A 170 -1.45 -24.68 21.49
N LYS A 171 -1.98 -25.34 20.44
CA LYS A 171 -1.25 -25.62 19.20
C LYS A 171 -1.01 -24.38 18.36
N PHE A 172 -1.95 -23.45 18.39
CA PHE A 172 -1.88 -22.19 17.67
C PHE A 172 -1.56 -21.07 18.65
N LYS A 173 -0.49 -20.32 18.38
CA LYS A 173 -0.20 -19.05 19.06
C LYS A 173 -0.51 -17.92 18.10
N LEU A 174 -1.34 -16.99 18.53
CA LEU A 174 -1.77 -15.88 17.70
C LEU A 174 -0.97 -14.63 18.07
N ARG A 175 -0.43 -13.94 17.06
CA ARG A 175 0.11 -12.59 17.22
C ARG A 175 -0.72 -11.63 16.40
N VAL A 176 -1.16 -10.53 17.02
CA VAL A 176 -1.90 -9.52 16.27
C VAL A 176 -0.90 -8.74 15.45
N MET A 177 -1.12 -8.70 14.14
CA MET A 177 -0.31 -7.89 13.25
C MET A 177 -0.90 -6.50 13.17
N SER A 178 -0.07 -5.48 13.34
CA SER A 178 -0.49 -4.14 12.96
C SER A 178 -0.70 -4.10 11.44
N PRO A 179 -1.75 -3.42 10.94
CA PRO A 179 -1.96 -3.26 9.49
C PRO A 179 -0.71 -2.72 8.78
N TYR A 180 0.08 -1.88 9.48
CA TYR A 180 1.29 -1.24 9.00
C TYR A 180 2.47 -2.21 8.75
N GLU A 181 2.62 -3.28 9.54
CA GLU A 181 3.67 -4.27 9.30
C GLU A 181 3.50 -4.97 7.94
N ARG A 182 2.26 -5.21 7.51
CA ARG A 182 1.93 -5.81 6.21
C ARG A 182 2.27 -4.90 5.03
N LEU A 183 2.05 -3.58 5.17
CA LEU A 183 2.43 -2.61 4.14
C LEU A 183 3.95 -2.57 3.93
N THR A 184 4.73 -2.52 5.02
CA THR A 184 6.20 -2.48 4.93
C THR A 184 6.81 -3.78 4.37
N SER A 185 6.23 -4.95 4.68
CA SER A 185 6.68 -6.22 4.09
C SER A 185 6.35 -6.33 2.60
N LYS A 186 5.24 -5.75 2.16
CA LYS A 186 4.84 -5.72 0.75
C LYS A 186 5.76 -4.81 -0.08
N ASP A 187 6.07 -3.60 0.40
CA ASP A 187 6.95 -2.63 -0.28
C ASP A 187 8.36 -3.19 -0.53
N THR A 188 8.94 -3.84 0.48
CA THR A 188 10.29 -4.45 0.37
C THR A 188 10.31 -5.61 -0.63
N GLY A 189 9.23 -6.40 -0.68
CA GLY A 189 9.04 -7.47 -1.66
C GLY A 189 8.92 -6.95 -3.09
N GLU A 190 8.27 -5.81 -3.30
CA GLU A 190 8.11 -5.20 -4.63
C GLU A 190 9.43 -4.68 -5.21
N ALA A 191 10.24 -3.98 -4.40
CA ALA A 191 11.54 -3.47 -4.83
C ALA A 191 12.48 -4.61 -5.28
N SER A 192 12.52 -5.72 -4.52
CA SER A 192 13.31 -6.91 -4.86
C SER A 192 12.83 -7.59 -6.14
N LYS A 193 11.51 -7.73 -6.33
CA LYS A 193 10.94 -8.25 -7.58
C LYS A 193 11.31 -7.37 -8.78
N MET A 194 11.30 -6.05 -8.61
CA MET A 194 11.68 -5.09 -9.64
C MET A 194 13.17 -5.16 -9.98
N PHE A 195 14.02 -5.26 -8.97
CA PHE A 195 15.46 -5.45 -9.15
C PHE A 195 15.75 -6.73 -9.93
N ARG A 196 15.11 -7.86 -9.57
CA ARG A 196 15.29 -9.13 -10.29
C ARG A 196 14.89 -9.01 -11.76
N ARG A 197 13.76 -8.35 -12.07
CA ARG A 197 13.32 -8.12 -13.46
C ARG A 197 14.30 -7.23 -14.22
N PHE A 198 14.80 -6.17 -13.60
CA PHE A 198 15.81 -5.29 -14.18
C PHE A 198 17.10 -6.07 -14.48
N ILE A 199 17.63 -6.84 -13.52
CA ILE A 199 18.83 -7.64 -13.71
C ILE A 199 18.63 -8.71 -14.79
N CYS A 200 17.48 -9.39 -14.83
CA CYS A 200 17.15 -10.30 -15.93
C CYS A 200 17.16 -9.58 -17.29
N SER A 201 16.54 -8.39 -17.39
CA SER A 201 16.54 -7.59 -18.62
C SER A 201 17.94 -7.18 -19.04
N LEU A 202 18.73 -6.67 -18.08
CA LEU A 202 20.10 -6.24 -18.30
C LEU A 202 20.99 -7.40 -18.75
N SER A 203 20.84 -8.57 -18.13
CA SER A 203 21.59 -9.78 -18.48
C SER A 203 21.34 -10.26 -19.92
N LEU A 204 20.13 -10.01 -20.45
CA LEU A 204 19.77 -10.35 -21.83
C LEU A 204 20.11 -9.21 -22.82
N ALA A 205 20.07 -7.95 -22.37
CA ALA A 205 20.41 -6.78 -23.18
C ALA A 205 21.92 -6.63 -23.42
N ILE A 206 22.77 -7.01 -22.46
CA ILE A 206 24.24 -6.95 -22.61
C ILE A 206 24.72 -7.79 -23.81
N PRO A 207 24.37 -9.08 -23.96
CA PRO A 207 24.70 -9.86 -25.14
C PRO A 207 24.23 -9.21 -26.44
N LEU A 208 23.04 -8.62 -26.45
CA LEU A 208 22.49 -7.96 -27.63
C LEU A 208 23.36 -6.76 -28.07
N PHE A 209 23.76 -5.93 -27.12
CA PHE A 209 24.66 -4.81 -27.35
C PHE A 209 26.05 -5.28 -27.80
N CYS A 210 26.59 -6.32 -27.16
CA CYS A 210 27.87 -6.92 -27.53
C CYS A 210 27.84 -7.49 -28.97
N ILE A 211 26.75 -8.15 -29.38
CA ILE A 211 26.56 -8.67 -30.73
C ILE A 211 26.59 -7.55 -31.78
N GLN A 212 26.02 -6.39 -31.47
CA GLN A 212 25.94 -5.28 -32.40
C GLN A 212 27.20 -4.43 -32.44
N VAL A 213 27.83 -4.16 -31.29
CA VAL A 213 28.94 -3.20 -31.19
C VAL A 213 30.29 -3.89 -31.15
N ILE A 214 30.45 -5.01 -30.43
CA ILE A 214 31.77 -5.62 -30.15
C ILE A 214 32.10 -6.72 -31.15
N CYS A 215 31.13 -7.57 -31.47
CA CYS A 215 31.34 -8.75 -32.33
C CYS A 215 31.82 -8.43 -33.76
N PRO A 216 31.44 -7.28 -34.39
CA PRO A 216 31.97 -6.92 -35.71
C PRO A 216 33.48 -6.62 -35.71
N TYR A 217 34.06 -6.22 -34.57
CA TYR A 217 35.49 -5.89 -34.48
C TYR A 217 36.39 -7.11 -34.22
N ILE A 218 35.84 -8.23 -33.79
CA ILE A 218 36.60 -9.46 -33.49
C ILE A 218 36.43 -10.44 -34.65
N ALA A 219 37.46 -10.59 -35.48
CA ALA A 219 37.41 -11.40 -36.71
C ALA A 219 36.94 -12.85 -36.50
N ALA A 220 37.31 -13.49 -35.38
CA ALA A 220 36.91 -14.86 -35.06
C ALA A 220 35.40 -14.98 -34.76
N LEU A 221 34.83 -14.01 -34.05
CA LEU A 221 33.40 -14.00 -33.72
C LEU A 221 32.56 -13.60 -34.94
N ASN A 222 33.05 -12.66 -35.75
CA ASN A 222 32.37 -12.21 -36.96
C ASN A 222 32.15 -13.37 -37.95
N ASN A 223 33.13 -14.28 -38.11
CA ASN A 223 32.99 -15.47 -38.95
C ASN A 223 31.89 -16.43 -38.47
N VAL A 224 31.70 -16.57 -37.16
CA VAL A 224 30.60 -17.38 -36.58
C VAL A 224 29.26 -16.65 -36.70
N LEU A 225 29.26 -15.32 -36.54
CA LEU A 225 28.06 -14.49 -36.58
C LEU A 225 27.45 -14.37 -37.99
N VAL A 226 28.31 -14.31 -39.00
CA VAL A 226 27.97 -14.26 -40.44
C VAL A 226 27.68 -15.67 -40.99
N TRP A 227 27.91 -16.72 -40.20
CA TRP A 227 27.55 -18.08 -40.61
C TRP A 227 26.04 -18.13 -40.91
N ARG A 228 25.71 -18.54 -42.14
CA ARG A 228 24.33 -18.58 -42.62
C ARG A 228 23.68 -19.88 -42.18
N CYS A 229 22.58 -19.76 -41.45
CA CYS A 229 21.71 -20.88 -41.12
C CYS A 229 20.35 -20.64 -41.79
N GLY A 230 20.18 -21.19 -43.00
CA GLY A 230 19.02 -20.91 -43.85
C GLY A 230 19.06 -19.51 -44.49
N PRO A 231 17.90 -18.85 -44.69
CA PRO A 231 17.84 -17.52 -45.32
C PRO A 231 18.30 -16.39 -44.38
N PHE A 232 18.64 -16.68 -43.12
CA PHE A 232 19.00 -15.69 -42.10
C PHE A 232 20.45 -15.86 -41.60
N MET A 233 21.05 -14.77 -41.13
CA MET A 233 22.33 -14.80 -40.42
C MET A 233 22.12 -15.30 -38.99
N MET A 234 23.10 -16.02 -38.42
CA MET A 234 23.05 -16.45 -37.02
C MET A 234 22.94 -15.26 -36.05
N SER A 235 23.54 -14.11 -36.38
CA SER A 235 23.36 -12.85 -35.65
C SER A 235 21.90 -12.48 -35.44
N ASP A 236 21.08 -12.67 -36.47
CA ASP A 236 19.73 -12.14 -36.51
C ASP A 236 18.76 -13.05 -35.78
N TRP A 237 18.98 -14.37 -35.84
CA TRP A 237 18.29 -15.33 -34.99
C TRP A 237 18.55 -15.10 -33.51
N PHE A 238 19.81 -14.88 -33.12
CA PHE A 238 20.16 -14.59 -31.72
C PHE A 238 19.54 -13.28 -31.25
N LYS A 239 19.60 -12.21 -32.07
CA LYS A 239 18.97 -10.94 -31.75
C LYS A 239 17.46 -11.09 -31.61
N TRP A 240 16.80 -11.71 -32.58
CA TRP A 240 15.34 -11.88 -32.56
C TRP A 240 14.88 -12.71 -31.35
N GLY A 241 15.59 -13.80 -31.02
CA GLY A 241 15.30 -14.62 -29.84
C GLY A 241 15.45 -13.85 -28.53
N LEU A 242 16.59 -13.19 -28.32
CA LEU A 242 16.86 -12.39 -27.11
C LEU A 242 15.85 -11.26 -26.94
N VAL A 243 15.57 -10.50 -28.00
CA VAL A 243 14.60 -9.40 -27.93
C VAL A 243 13.20 -9.91 -27.68
N SER A 244 12.78 -11.03 -28.28
CA SER A 244 11.45 -11.59 -28.03
C SER A 244 11.24 -11.95 -26.56
N ILE A 245 12.28 -12.49 -25.89
CA ILE A 245 12.24 -12.77 -24.45
C ILE A 245 12.12 -11.46 -23.64
N ILE A 246 12.94 -10.46 -23.95
CA ILE A 246 12.88 -9.15 -23.27
C ILE A 246 11.52 -8.49 -23.47
N GLN A 247 11.01 -8.49 -24.70
CA GLN A 247 9.77 -7.83 -25.10
C GLN A 247 8.53 -8.46 -24.44
N PHE A 248 8.36 -9.77 -24.59
CA PHE A 248 7.11 -10.44 -24.21
C PHE A 248 7.12 -11.07 -22.82
N VAL A 249 8.28 -11.48 -22.29
CA VAL A 249 8.36 -12.08 -20.95
C VAL A 249 8.56 -11.00 -19.89
N ILE A 250 9.60 -10.18 -20.05
CA ILE A 250 9.94 -9.13 -19.09
C ILE A 250 9.04 -7.91 -19.29
N GLY A 251 8.84 -7.50 -20.55
CA GLY A 251 8.02 -6.37 -20.93
C GLY A 251 6.51 -6.58 -20.80
N LYS A 252 6.04 -7.82 -20.50
CA LYS A 252 4.61 -8.16 -20.33
C LYS A 252 3.84 -7.16 -19.46
N ARG A 253 4.49 -6.67 -18.39
CA ARG A 253 3.90 -5.70 -17.46
C ARG A 253 3.48 -4.41 -18.18
N PHE A 254 4.35 -3.87 -19.05
CA PHE A 254 4.08 -2.62 -19.77
C PHE A 254 2.91 -2.78 -20.72
N TYR A 255 2.82 -3.93 -21.41
CA TYR A 255 1.69 -4.24 -22.28
C TYR A 255 0.37 -4.36 -21.53
N VAL A 256 0.35 -5.05 -20.40
CA VAL A 256 -0.86 -5.18 -19.57
C VAL A 256 -1.28 -3.81 -19.01
N ALA A 257 -0.32 -3.02 -18.52
CA ALA A 257 -0.59 -1.68 -18.00
C ALA A 257 -1.07 -0.72 -19.09
N ALA A 258 -0.46 -0.75 -20.27
CA ALA A 258 -0.87 0.02 -21.43
C ALA A 258 -2.28 -0.34 -21.89
N TRP A 259 -2.61 -1.63 -21.95
CA TRP A 259 -3.93 -2.11 -22.33
C TRP A 259 -5.02 -1.64 -21.36
N ARG A 260 -4.77 -1.74 -20.04
CA ARG A 260 -5.69 -1.21 -19.02
C ARG A 260 -5.87 0.30 -19.14
N ALA A 261 -4.78 1.05 -19.30
CA ALA A 261 -4.86 2.50 -19.45
C ALA A 261 -5.70 2.91 -20.65
N LEU A 262 -5.49 2.24 -21.80
CA LEU A 262 -6.22 2.49 -23.04
C LEU A 262 -7.71 2.16 -22.91
N ARG A 263 -8.05 1.04 -22.24
CA ARG A 263 -9.44 0.67 -21.96
C ARG A 263 -10.17 1.74 -21.15
N ASN A 264 -9.45 2.42 -20.25
CA ASN A 264 -10.00 3.44 -19.38
C ASN A 264 -9.95 4.85 -20.01
N GLY A 265 -9.65 4.97 -21.31
CA GLY A 265 -9.60 6.25 -22.03
C GLY A 265 -8.43 7.16 -21.63
N SER A 266 -7.40 6.61 -20.95
CA SER A 266 -6.23 7.36 -20.50
C SER A 266 -4.96 6.90 -21.22
N THR A 267 -4.03 7.84 -21.45
CA THR A 267 -2.71 7.53 -22.01
C THR A 267 -1.64 7.78 -20.95
N ASN A 268 -0.87 6.74 -20.61
CA ASN A 268 0.18 6.79 -19.60
C ASN A 268 1.58 6.57 -20.23
N MET A 269 2.64 6.69 -19.42
CA MET A 269 4.01 6.40 -19.85
C MET A 269 4.15 4.97 -20.40
N ASP A 270 3.43 3.99 -19.85
CA ASP A 270 3.50 2.59 -20.28
C ASP A 270 2.94 2.39 -21.70
N VAL A 271 1.91 3.16 -22.12
CA VAL A 271 1.38 3.16 -23.49
C VAL A 271 2.45 3.63 -24.48
N LEU A 272 3.18 4.71 -24.17
CA LEU A 272 4.24 5.21 -25.03
C LEU A 272 5.34 4.16 -25.23
N VAL A 273 5.75 3.52 -24.14
CA VAL A 273 6.79 2.48 -24.17
C VAL A 273 6.29 1.26 -24.95
N ALA A 274 5.06 0.80 -24.71
CA ALA A 274 4.48 -0.34 -25.42
C ALA A 274 4.36 -0.09 -26.93
N LEU A 275 3.92 1.11 -27.34
CA LEU A 275 3.78 1.48 -28.73
C LEU A 275 5.16 1.58 -29.42
N GLY A 276 6.11 2.32 -28.83
CA GLY A 276 7.43 2.53 -29.44
C GLY A 276 8.26 1.26 -29.56
N THR A 277 8.21 0.39 -28.55
CA THR A 277 8.92 -0.90 -28.56
C THR A 277 8.25 -1.88 -29.52
N SER A 278 6.92 -1.94 -29.56
CA SER A 278 6.20 -2.76 -30.56
C SER A 278 6.48 -2.31 -31.99
N ALA A 279 6.46 -1.00 -32.26
CA ALA A 279 6.76 -0.46 -33.58
C ALA A 279 8.17 -0.85 -34.04
N SER A 280 9.16 -0.67 -33.16
CA SER A 280 10.55 -1.07 -33.42
C SER A 280 10.69 -2.58 -33.66
N TYR A 281 10.02 -3.40 -32.84
CA TYR A 281 10.05 -4.86 -32.94
C TYR A 281 9.41 -5.35 -34.26
N PHE A 282 8.18 -4.95 -34.55
CA PHE A 282 7.46 -5.41 -35.74
C PHE A 282 8.10 -4.90 -37.03
N TYR A 283 8.61 -3.66 -37.05
CA TYR A 283 9.41 -3.17 -38.17
C TYR A 283 10.64 -4.07 -38.40
N SER A 284 11.37 -4.41 -37.34
CA SER A 284 12.58 -5.21 -37.45
C SER A 284 12.31 -6.65 -37.90
N VAL A 285 11.21 -7.25 -37.43
CA VAL A 285 10.75 -8.56 -37.92
C VAL A 285 10.34 -8.47 -39.40
N GLY A 286 9.61 -7.42 -39.79
CA GLY A 286 9.23 -7.18 -41.18
C GLY A 286 10.43 -7.00 -42.10
N ALA A 287 11.42 -6.20 -41.69
CA ALA A 287 12.66 -5.97 -42.41
C ALA A 287 13.47 -7.27 -42.59
N LEU A 288 13.53 -8.09 -41.54
CA LEU A 288 14.22 -9.39 -41.55
C LEU A 288 13.55 -10.38 -42.50
N LEU A 289 12.21 -10.50 -42.45
CA LEU A 289 11.44 -11.35 -43.36
C LEU A 289 11.52 -10.85 -44.82
N TYR A 290 11.44 -9.55 -45.04
CA TYR A 290 11.55 -8.94 -46.36
C TYR A 290 12.94 -9.17 -46.97
N GLY A 291 14.01 -9.03 -46.16
CA GLY A 291 15.38 -9.32 -46.58
C GLY A 291 15.61 -10.78 -46.93
N ALA A 292 14.95 -11.72 -46.24
CA ALA A 292 15.00 -13.13 -46.59
C ALA A 292 14.32 -13.45 -47.94
N VAL A 293 13.25 -12.75 -48.28
CA VAL A 293 12.51 -12.98 -49.54
C VAL A 293 13.16 -12.28 -50.73
N THR A 294 13.63 -11.04 -50.55
CA THR A 294 14.12 -10.19 -51.65
C THR A 294 15.64 -10.12 -51.74
N GLY A 295 16.36 -10.61 -50.72
CA GLY A 295 17.81 -10.50 -50.60
C GLY A 295 18.30 -9.10 -50.20
N PHE A 296 17.40 -8.12 -50.00
CA PHE A 296 17.75 -6.76 -49.59
C PHE A 296 17.68 -6.61 -48.07
N TRP A 297 18.85 -6.52 -47.43
CA TRP A 297 18.98 -6.42 -45.99
C TRP A 297 18.81 -4.97 -45.53
N SER A 298 17.62 -4.64 -45.03
CA SER A 298 17.34 -3.35 -44.40
C SER A 298 17.89 -3.31 -42.95
N PRO A 299 18.25 -2.12 -42.44
CA PRO A 299 18.68 -1.97 -41.05
C PRO A 299 17.57 -2.37 -40.08
N THR A 300 17.91 -3.19 -39.09
CA THR A 300 17.02 -3.64 -38.01
C THR A 300 17.21 -2.82 -36.74
N TYR A 301 16.14 -2.60 -35.98
CA TYR A 301 16.11 -1.81 -34.72
C TYR A 301 15.70 -2.65 -33.50
N PHE A 302 16.12 -3.92 -33.46
CA PHE A 302 15.84 -4.83 -32.34
C PHE A 302 16.44 -4.31 -31.01
N ASP A 303 17.61 -3.68 -31.07
CA ASP A 303 18.32 -3.08 -29.96
C ASP A 303 17.57 -1.92 -29.30
N ALA A 304 16.98 -1.03 -30.10
CA ALA A 304 16.20 0.09 -29.60
C ALA A 304 15.06 -0.40 -28.69
N SER A 305 14.34 -1.46 -29.10
CA SER A 305 13.26 -2.05 -28.32
C SER A 305 13.74 -2.60 -26.97
N ALA A 306 14.80 -3.40 -26.99
CA ALA A 306 15.34 -4.06 -25.79
C ALA A 306 15.99 -3.06 -24.82
N MET A 307 16.70 -2.05 -25.32
CA MET A 307 17.31 -1.01 -24.50
C MET A 307 16.25 -0.13 -23.84
N LEU A 308 15.22 0.29 -24.59
CA LEU A 308 14.13 1.09 -24.02
C LEU A 308 13.46 0.38 -22.84
N ILE A 309 13.11 -0.91 -22.98
CA ILE A 309 12.52 -1.69 -21.88
C ILE A 309 13.48 -1.75 -20.68
N THR A 310 14.76 -1.99 -20.93
CA THR A 310 15.77 -2.10 -19.85
C THR A 310 15.96 -0.78 -19.09
N PHE A 311 16.02 0.35 -19.79
CA PHE A 311 16.15 1.67 -19.16
C PHE A 311 14.89 2.09 -18.40
N VAL A 312 13.71 1.81 -18.95
CA VAL A 312 12.45 2.09 -18.25
C VAL A 312 12.33 1.23 -16.97
N LEU A 313 12.76 -0.04 -17.02
CA LEU A 313 12.82 -0.90 -15.82
C LEU A 313 13.80 -0.37 -14.77
N LEU A 314 14.96 0.15 -15.19
CA LEU A 314 15.90 0.80 -14.28
C LEU A 314 15.25 2.02 -13.61
N GLY A 315 14.58 2.88 -14.39
CA GLY A 315 13.85 4.03 -13.86
C GLY A 315 12.79 3.62 -12.83
N LYS A 316 11.99 2.59 -13.14
CA LYS A 316 10.98 2.05 -12.23
C LYS A 316 11.57 1.39 -10.98
N TYR A 317 12.75 0.79 -11.07
CA TYR A 317 13.48 0.28 -9.91
C TYR A 317 13.96 1.41 -9.01
N LEU A 318 14.58 2.46 -9.57
CA LEU A 318 15.00 3.64 -8.82
C LEU A 318 13.81 4.36 -8.15
N GLU A 319 12.66 4.42 -8.83
CA GLU A 319 11.41 4.94 -8.29
C GLU A 319 10.96 4.16 -7.04
N SER A 320 10.95 2.82 -7.12
CA SER A 320 10.58 1.95 -5.99
C SER A 320 11.57 2.07 -4.82
N LEU A 321 12.87 2.22 -5.12
CA LEU A 321 13.90 2.41 -4.09
C LEU A 321 13.73 3.75 -3.37
N ALA A 322 13.40 4.82 -4.11
CA ALA A 322 13.12 6.13 -3.51
C ALA A 322 11.88 6.09 -2.60
N LYS A 323 10.81 5.41 -3.02
CA LYS A 323 9.58 5.22 -2.22
C LYS A 323 9.81 4.39 -0.94
N GLY A 324 10.65 3.36 -1.00
CA GLY A 324 10.98 2.56 0.19
C GLY A 324 11.60 3.37 1.33
N LYS A 325 12.42 4.39 1.00
CA LYS A 325 13.04 5.27 2.01
C LYS A 325 12.02 6.17 2.74
N THR A 326 10.93 6.56 2.10
CA THR A 326 9.86 7.32 2.78
C THR A 326 9.04 6.43 3.69
N SER A 327 8.78 5.17 3.29
CA SER A 327 8.11 4.17 4.14
C SER A 327 8.91 3.85 5.42
N ASP A 328 10.24 3.93 5.38
CA ASP A 328 11.09 3.73 6.56
C ASP A 328 10.85 4.76 7.68
N ALA A 329 10.46 6.00 7.33
CA ALA A 329 10.13 7.01 8.33
C ALA A 329 8.82 6.68 9.07
N MET A 330 7.81 6.17 8.35
CA MET A 330 6.56 5.68 8.96
C MET A 330 6.80 4.46 9.84
N LYS A 331 7.68 3.55 9.41
CA LYS A 331 8.08 2.38 10.20
C LYS A 331 8.64 2.78 11.58
N LYS A 332 9.42 3.86 11.66
CA LYS A 332 9.96 4.34 12.94
C LYS A 332 8.87 4.85 13.90
N LEU A 333 7.80 5.47 13.40
CA LEU A 333 6.66 5.90 14.22
C LEU A 333 5.89 4.69 14.78
N VAL A 334 5.67 3.66 13.96
CA VAL A 334 5.01 2.42 14.41
C VAL A 334 5.85 1.66 15.44
N GLN A 335 7.18 1.69 15.35
CA GLN A 335 8.05 1.10 16.38
C GLN A 335 7.96 1.80 17.75
N LEU A 336 7.33 2.96 17.84
CA LEU A 336 7.11 3.64 19.11
C LEU A 336 6.05 2.95 19.95
N THR A 337 5.02 2.34 19.35
CA THR A 337 4.05 1.54 20.11
C THR A 337 4.73 0.30 20.70
N PRO A 338 4.54 0.00 22.00
CA PRO A 338 5.05 -1.24 22.57
C PRO A 338 4.31 -2.45 21.99
N ALA A 339 5.01 -3.57 21.86
CA ALA A 339 4.43 -4.81 21.36
C ALA A 339 3.59 -5.54 22.43
N THR A 340 3.87 -5.31 23.71
CA THR A 340 3.20 -5.99 24.82
C THR A 340 2.83 -5.02 25.94
N ALA A 341 1.79 -5.38 26.68
CA ALA A 341 1.30 -4.69 27.86
C ALA A 341 1.03 -5.69 28.99
N VAL A 342 1.11 -5.22 30.23
CA VAL A 342 0.81 -6.02 31.42
C VAL A 342 -0.55 -5.60 31.96
N LEU A 343 -1.55 -6.46 31.84
CA LEU A 343 -2.87 -6.26 32.40
C LEU A 343 -2.94 -6.77 33.83
N LEU A 344 -3.55 -5.97 34.69
CA LEU A 344 -3.90 -6.31 36.05
C LEU A 344 -5.30 -6.92 36.06
N ILE A 345 -5.41 -8.15 36.54
CA ILE A 345 -6.69 -8.84 36.68
C ILE A 345 -7.31 -8.40 38.02
N GLU A 346 -8.43 -7.69 37.95
CA GLU A 346 -9.19 -7.28 39.12
C GLU A 346 -10.00 -8.45 39.68
N GLY A 347 -9.79 -8.80 40.95
CA GLY A 347 -10.67 -9.70 41.69
C GLY A 347 -11.90 -8.95 42.20
N LYS A 348 -13.03 -9.66 42.36
CA LYS A 348 -14.24 -9.13 43.01
C LYS A 348 -13.94 -8.75 44.48
N GLY A 349 -13.42 -7.55 44.73
CA GLY A 349 -13.13 -7.03 46.08
C GLY A 349 -11.84 -6.21 46.25
N GLU A 350 -11.39 -5.44 45.25
CA GLU A 350 -10.32 -4.40 45.36
C GLU A 350 -8.85 -4.88 45.49
N LYS A 351 -8.56 -6.18 45.42
CA LYS A 351 -7.17 -6.66 45.28
C LYS A 351 -6.92 -7.21 43.87
N PHE A 352 -5.89 -6.70 43.22
CA PHE A 352 -5.37 -7.24 41.97
C PHE A 352 -4.87 -8.68 42.20
N VAL A 353 -5.47 -9.65 41.51
CA VAL A 353 -5.29 -11.09 41.76
C VAL A 353 -4.14 -11.66 40.94
N GLY A 354 -3.74 -11.00 39.85
CA GLY A 354 -2.63 -11.43 39.03
C GLY A 354 -2.28 -10.45 37.92
N GLU A 355 -1.15 -10.72 37.26
CA GLU A 355 -0.62 -9.98 36.12
C GLU A 355 -0.66 -10.90 34.90
N ARG A 356 -1.17 -10.41 33.76
CA ARG A 356 -1.18 -11.13 32.48
C ARG A 356 -0.52 -10.27 31.42
N GLU A 357 0.46 -10.83 30.70
CA GLU A 357 1.01 -10.18 29.51
C GLU A 357 0.05 -10.39 28.32
N LEU A 358 -0.19 -9.31 27.57
CA LEU A 358 -1.01 -9.31 26.36
C LEU A 358 -0.33 -8.47 25.27
N ASP A 359 -0.74 -8.69 24.03
CA ASP A 359 -0.38 -7.83 22.90
C ASP A 359 -1.04 -6.45 23.08
N ALA A 360 -0.31 -5.38 22.77
CA ALA A 360 -0.81 -4.01 22.93
C ALA A 360 -2.03 -3.73 22.04
N LEU A 361 -2.18 -4.45 20.92
CA LEU A 361 -3.35 -4.33 20.03
C LEU A 361 -4.63 -4.97 20.60
N LEU A 362 -4.53 -5.76 21.68
CA LEU A 362 -5.67 -6.44 22.32
C LEU A 362 -6.22 -5.69 23.55
N ILE A 363 -5.64 -4.52 23.87
CA ILE A 363 -6.08 -3.70 25.01
C ILE A 363 -7.47 -3.13 24.74
N GLN A 364 -8.35 -3.20 25.73
CA GLN A 364 -9.70 -2.64 25.67
C GLN A 364 -9.85 -1.40 26.54
N PRO A 365 -10.80 -0.50 26.21
CA PRO A 365 -11.15 0.62 27.09
C PRO A 365 -11.59 0.10 28.46
N GLY A 366 -11.06 0.68 29.53
CA GLY A 366 -11.35 0.30 30.90
C GLY A 366 -10.37 -0.70 31.51
N ASP A 367 -9.45 -1.28 30.73
CA ASP A 367 -8.42 -2.17 31.24
C ASP A 367 -7.44 -1.44 32.18
N SER A 368 -7.12 -2.08 33.31
CA SER A 368 -6.12 -1.62 34.28
C SER A 368 -4.74 -2.20 33.92
N LEU A 369 -3.80 -1.37 33.51
CA LEU A 369 -2.48 -1.76 32.99
C LEU A 369 -1.36 -1.33 33.94
N LYS A 370 -0.38 -2.20 34.15
CA LYS A 370 0.82 -1.91 34.93
C LYS A 370 1.96 -1.50 34.02
N VAL A 371 2.51 -0.31 34.26
CA VAL A 371 3.68 0.22 33.56
C VAL A 371 4.87 0.23 34.51
N VAL A 372 5.89 -0.54 34.18
CA VAL A 372 7.14 -0.59 34.95
C VAL A 372 8.02 0.63 34.65
N PRO A 373 8.94 1.01 35.57
CA PRO A 373 9.95 2.04 35.30
C PRO A 373 10.80 1.67 34.07
N GLY A 374 11.06 2.64 33.19
CA GLY A 374 11.71 2.46 31.89
C GLY A 374 10.81 1.85 30.80
N GLY A 375 9.60 1.40 31.15
CA GLY A 375 8.63 0.85 30.22
C GLY A 375 7.92 1.92 29.40
N LYS A 376 7.47 1.55 28.19
CA LYS A 376 6.59 2.39 27.38
C LYS A 376 5.14 2.26 27.85
N ILE A 377 4.41 3.36 27.81
CA ILE A 377 2.98 3.38 28.08
C ILE A 377 2.25 2.77 26.86
N PRO A 378 1.44 1.72 27.02
CA PRO A 378 0.89 0.99 25.89
C PRO A 378 -0.37 1.60 25.26
N ALA A 379 -1.16 2.35 26.03
CA ALA A 379 -2.38 2.99 25.57
C ALA A 379 -2.61 4.32 26.28
N ASP A 380 -3.47 5.17 25.73
CA ASP A 380 -3.84 6.43 26.38
C ASP A 380 -4.77 6.14 27.55
N GLY A 381 -4.53 6.80 28.67
CA GLY A 381 -5.22 6.46 29.91
C GLY A 381 -5.11 7.50 30.99
N VAL A 382 -5.63 7.15 32.15
CA VAL A 382 -5.54 7.96 33.38
C VAL A 382 -4.85 7.14 34.45
N VAL A 383 -3.94 7.75 35.20
CA VAL A 383 -3.26 7.09 36.31
C VAL A 383 -4.27 6.81 37.44
N VAL A 384 -4.38 5.55 37.84
CA VAL A 384 -5.24 5.11 38.96
C VAL A 384 -4.42 4.92 40.23
N TRP A 385 -3.16 4.52 40.10
CA TRP A 385 -2.27 4.30 41.24
C TRP A 385 -0.81 4.56 40.88
N GLY A 386 -0.07 5.06 41.87
CA GLY A 386 1.35 5.40 41.73
C GLY A 386 1.58 6.86 41.34
N SER A 387 2.85 7.25 41.41
CA SER A 387 3.35 8.56 41.00
C SER A 387 4.70 8.36 40.30
N SER A 388 4.87 8.97 39.13
CA SER A 388 6.12 8.87 38.36
C SER A 388 6.27 10.07 37.43
N TYR A 389 7.45 10.18 36.82
CA TYR A 389 7.70 11.11 35.74
C TYR A 389 7.57 10.37 34.41
N VAL A 390 6.91 11.00 33.44
CA VAL A 390 6.73 10.46 32.10
C VAL A 390 7.43 11.36 31.10
N ASN A 391 8.27 10.76 30.27
CA ASN A 391 8.95 11.45 29.19
C ASN A 391 8.05 11.45 27.95
N GLU A 392 7.46 12.61 27.67
CA GLU A 392 6.55 12.83 26.54
C GLU A 392 7.27 13.42 25.30
N SER A 393 8.61 13.56 25.33
CA SER A 393 9.39 14.24 24.28
C SER A 393 9.20 13.68 22.88
N MET A 394 8.87 12.38 22.77
CA MET A 394 8.64 11.71 21.49
C MET A 394 7.33 12.14 20.81
N VAL A 395 6.36 12.66 21.57
CA VAL A 395 5.04 13.06 21.06
C VAL A 395 4.89 14.58 21.13
N THR A 396 5.20 15.20 22.27
CA THR A 396 5.03 16.65 22.48
C THR A 396 6.24 17.46 22.04
N GLY A 397 7.42 16.84 21.92
CA GLY A 397 8.67 17.54 21.65
C GLY A 397 9.30 18.21 22.88
N GLU A 398 8.67 18.13 24.05
CA GLU A 398 9.19 18.74 25.28
C GLU A 398 10.23 17.84 25.95
N SER A 399 11.44 18.37 26.18
CA SER A 399 12.56 17.60 26.73
C SER A 399 12.45 17.31 28.23
N VAL A 400 11.60 18.03 28.96
CA VAL A 400 11.46 17.91 30.42
C VAL A 400 10.38 16.87 30.74
N PRO A 401 10.69 15.81 31.52
CA PRO A 401 9.69 14.84 31.94
C PRO A 401 8.59 15.49 32.79
N VAL A 402 7.33 15.12 32.51
CA VAL A 402 6.15 15.64 33.20
C VAL A 402 5.80 14.75 34.38
N SER A 403 5.55 15.33 35.55
CA SER A 403 5.09 14.59 36.72
C SER A 403 3.64 14.10 36.51
N LYS A 404 3.39 12.81 36.78
CA LYS A 404 2.07 12.19 36.68
C LYS A 404 1.70 11.58 38.02
N GLU A 405 0.60 12.06 38.58
CA GLU A 405 -0.03 11.57 39.80
C GLU A 405 -1.40 10.96 39.48
N VAL A 406 -2.05 10.37 40.48
CA VAL A 406 -3.39 9.78 40.34
C VAL A 406 -4.37 10.82 39.76
N GLY A 407 -5.10 10.43 38.71
CA GLY A 407 -6.00 11.30 37.96
C GLY A 407 -5.34 12.03 36.77
N SER A 408 -4.02 11.97 36.61
CA SER A 408 -3.34 12.60 35.47
C SER A 408 -3.51 11.78 34.18
N PRO A 409 -3.72 12.43 33.02
CA PRO A 409 -3.75 11.75 31.73
C PRO A 409 -2.34 11.35 31.29
N VAL A 410 -2.21 10.19 30.66
CA VAL A 410 -0.98 9.67 30.06
C VAL A 410 -1.20 9.31 28.61
N ILE A 411 -0.17 9.52 27.79
CA ILE A 411 -0.20 9.30 26.34
C ILE A 411 0.55 8.00 26.01
N GLY A 412 -0.03 7.15 25.17
CA GLY A 412 0.57 5.94 24.64
C GLY A 412 1.83 6.22 23.82
N GLY A 413 2.82 5.32 23.91
CA GLY A 413 4.13 5.46 23.27
C GLY A 413 5.14 6.30 24.04
N THR A 414 4.72 7.02 25.08
CA THR A 414 5.62 7.76 25.99
C THR A 414 6.34 6.82 26.96
N ILE A 415 7.43 7.28 27.57
CA ILE A 415 8.29 6.43 28.41
C ILE A 415 8.13 6.81 29.87
N ASN A 416 7.75 5.84 30.70
CA ASN A 416 7.75 5.98 32.15
C ASN A 416 9.19 5.89 32.69
N THR A 417 9.62 6.78 33.58
CA THR A 417 11.02 6.82 34.02
C THR A 417 11.27 6.13 35.38
N HIS A 418 10.67 6.63 36.47
CA HIS A 418 11.12 6.29 37.83
C HIS A 418 10.21 5.33 38.59
N GLY A 419 8.92 5.64 38.71
CA GLY A 419 7.95 4.90 39.53
C GLY A 419 7.10 3.93 38.72
N ALA A 420 6.57 2.89 39.35
CA ALA A 420 5.56 2.05 38.72
C ALA A 420 4.22 2.80 38.69
N LEU A 421 3.54 2.76 37.55
CA LEU A 421 2.23 3.38 37.36
C LEU A 421 1.19 2.30 37.03
N HIS A 422 0.02 2.39 37.64
CA HIS A 422 -1.15 1.68 37.15
C HIS A 422 -2.04 2.69 36.44
N ILE A 423 -2.35 2.39 35.19
CA ILE A 423 -3.12 3.26 34.31
C ILE A 423 -4.39 2.55 33.89
N LYS A 424 -5.49 3.28 33.78
CA LYS A 424 -6.73 2.77 33.19
C LYS A 424 -6.82 3.25 31.75
N ALA A 425 -6.90 2.32 30.81
CA ALA A 425 -7.01 2.63 29.39
C ALA A 425 -8.32 3.38 29.13
N THR A 426 -8.23 4.52 28.43
CA THR A 426 -9.38 5.33 28.04
C THR A 426 -9.57 5.32 26.53
N LYS A 427 -8.48 5.53 25.77
CA LYS A 427 -8.46 5.46 24.31
C LYS A 427 -7.44 4.43 23.87
N VAL A 428 -7.87 3.54 22.98
CA VAL A 428 -7.08 2.40 22.48
C VAL A 428 -7.25 2.29 20.97
N GLY A 429 -6.35 1.56 20.30
CA GLY A 429 -6.47 1.30 18.86
C GLY A 429 -6.47 2.58 18.03
N SER A 430 -7.48 2.75 17.16
CA SER A 430 -7.65 3.92 16.29
C SER A 430 -7.86 5.24 17.04
N ASP A 431 -8.38 5.18 18.26
CA ASP A 431 -8.73 6.38 19.04
C ASP A 431 -7.56 6.92 19.85
N ALA A 432 -6.45 6.17 19.93
CA ALA A 432 -5.24 6.62 20.61
C ALA A 432 -4.57 7.79 19.86
N VAL A 433 -4.00 8.74 20.60
CA VAL A 433 -3.34 9.95 20.07
C VAL A 433 -2.26 9.59 19.05
N LEU A 434 -1.43 8.57 19.33
CA LEU A 434 -0.38 8.15 18.41
C LEU A 434 -0.96 7.58 17.10
N SER A 435 -2.04 6.80 17.17
CA SER A 435 -2.74 6.28 15.99
C SER A 435 -3.38 7.39 15.16
N GLN A 436 -3.93 8.42 15.82
CA GLN A 436 -4.45 9.60 15.13
C GLN A 436 -3.35 10.40 14.44
N ILE A 437 -2.20 10.58 15.09
CA ILE A 437 -1.03 11.22 14.48
C ILE A 437 -0.57 10.41 13.25
N ILE A 438 -0.49 9.08 13.38
CA ILE A 438 -0.12 8.21 12.25
C ILE A 438 -1.12 8.36 11.11
N SER A 439 -2.43 8.30 11.39
CA SER A 439 -3.49 8.46 10.39
C SER A 439 -3.45 9.83 9.71
N LEU A 440 -3.18 10.90 10.46
CA LEU A 440 -3.06 12.25 9.91
C LEU A 440 -1.84 12.37 9.00
N VAL A 441 -0.68 11.87 9.44
CA VAL A 441 0.54 11.86 8.62
C VAL A 441 0.37 10.98 7.38
N GLU A 442 -0.31 9.85 7.51
CA GLU A 442 -0.66 8.98 6.39
C GLU A 442 -1.54 9.75 5.40
N THR A 443 -2.66 10.32 5.84
CA THR A 443 -3.56 11.13 5.00
C THR A 443 -2.81 12.29 4.31
N ALA A 444 -1.88 12.92 5.01
CA ALA A 444 -1.02 13.95 4.44
C ALA A 444 -0.05 13.39 3.38
N GLN A 445 0.50 12.18 3.57
CA GLN A 445 1.35 11.48 2.59
C GLN A 445 0.58 10.87 1.42
N MET A 446 -0.72 10.62 1.57
CA MET A 446 -1.62 10.23 0.48
C MET A 446 -1.79 11.38 -0.53
N SER A 447 -1.41 12.61 -0.17
CA SER A 447 -1.37 13.73 -1.09
C SER A 447 -0.24 13.56 -2.11
N LYS A 448 -0.61 13.69 -3.39
CA LYS A 448 0.22 13.31 -4.54
C LYS A 448 1.54 14.10 -4.61
N ALA A 449 2.64 13.41 -4.94
CA ALA A 449 3.90 14.07 -5.28
C ALA A 449 3.74 14.90 -6.57
N PRO A 450 3.98 16.23 -6.54
CA PRO A 450 3.64 17.14 -7.64
C PRO A 450 4.39 16.84 -8.95
N ILE A 451 5.59 16.27 -8.87
CA ILE A 451 6.43 16.01 -10.05
C ILE A 451 5.92 14.84 -10.91
N GLN A 452 5.24 13.85 -10.31
CA GLN A 452 4.76 12.68 -11.05
C GLN A 452 3.50 13.00 -11.86
N GLN A 453 2.61 13.84 -11.32
CA GLN A 453 1.43 14.31 -12.05
C GLN A 453 1.80 15.06 -13.32
N PHE A 454 2.88 15.85 -13.26
CA PHE A 454 3.36 16.59 -14.42
C PHE A 454 3.85 15.66 -15.53
N ALA A 455 4.61 14.61 -15.20
CA ALA A 455 5.09 13.65 -16.19
C ALA A 455 3.94 12.91 -16.89
N ASP A 456 2.94 12.46 -16.13
CA ASP A 456 1.76 11.78 -16.68
C ASP A 456 0.88 12.74 -17.50
N TYR A 457 0.76 14.01 -17.09
CA TYR A 457 0.09 15.05 -17.88
C TYR A 457 0.77 15.27 -19.23
N VAL A 458 2.10 15.43 -19.24
CA VAL A 458 2.87 15.57 -20.48
C VAL A 458 2.70 14.35 -21.38
N ALA A 459 2.80 13.14 -20.82
CA ALA A 459 2.59 11.91 -21.57
C ALA A 459 1.17 11.83 -22.18
N SER A 460 0.16 12.32 -21.45
CA SER A 460 -1.23 12.28 -21.90
C SER A 460 -1.50 13.11 -23.15
N ILE A 461 -0.74 14.20 -23.34
CA ILE A 461 -0.83 15.06 -24.52
C ILE A 461 0.14 14.57 -25.60
N PHE A 462 1.36 14.19 -25.20
CA PHE A 462 2.43 13.83 -26.11
C PHE A 462 2.11 12.57 -26.92
N VAL A 463 1.53 11.54 -26.29
CA VAL A 463 1.23 10.26 -26.96
C VAL A 463 0.23 10.43 -28.12
N PRO A 464 -0.96 11.03 -27.93
CA PRO A 464 -1.90 11.27 -29.03
C PRO A 464 -1.32 12.13 -30.14
N VAL A 465 -0.53 13.16 -29.81
CA VAL A 465 0.09 14.04 -30.80
C VAL A 465 1.08 13.27 -31.68
N VAL A 466 1.97 12.46 -31.10
CA VAL A 466 2.93 11.65 -31.86
C VAL A 466 2.22 10.63 -32.74
N VAL A 467 1.18 9.96 -32.24
CA VAL A 467 0.38 9.01 -33.03
C VAL A 467 -0.33 9.71 -34.18
N THR A 468 -0.92 10.88 -33.93
CA THR A 468 -1.62 11.67 -34.96
C THR A 468 -0.63 12.13 -36.04
N LEU A 469 0.54 12.65 -35.66
CA LEU A 469 1.60 13.04 -36.60
C LEU A 469 2.12 11.85 -37.40
N SER A 470 2.31 10.70 -36.75
CA SER A 470 2.72 9.47 -37.44
C SER A 470 1.69 9.03 -38.48
N LEU A 471 0.39 9.12 -38.17
CA LEU A 471 -0.69 8.77 -39.08
C LEU A 471 -0.81 9.78 -40.24
N ILE A 472 -0.67 11.08 -39.95
CA ILE A 472 -0.62 12.13 -40.98
C ILE A 472 0.56 11.89 -41.93
N THR A 473 1.72 11.53 -41.40
CA THR A 473 2.91 11.24 -42.21
C THR A 473 2.68 10.02 -43.11
N LEU A 474 2.03 8.97 -42.59
CA LEU A 474 1.70 7.77 -43.35
C LEU A 474 0.64 8.01 -44.44
N VAL A 475 -0.31 8.92 -44.22
CA VAL A 475 -1.33 9.29 -45.23
C VAL A 475 -0.77 10.28 -46.26
N GLY A 476 0.18 11.13 -45.84
CA GLY A 476 0.77 12.15 -46.71
C GLY A 476 1.85 11.62 -47.66
N TRP A 477 2.52 10.52 -47.29
CA TRP A 477 3.41 9.74 -48.17
C TRP A 477 2.60 8.80 -49.05
#